data_AF-A0A942PLZ1-F1
#
_entry.id   AF-A0A942PLZ1-F1
#
_cell.length_a   1.000
_cell.length_b   1.000
_cell.length_c   1.000
_cell.angle_alpha   90.00
_cell.angle_beta   90.00
_cell.angle_gamma   90.00
#
_symmetry.space_group_name_H-M   'P 1'
#
loop_
_entity.id
_entity.type
_entity.pdbx_description
1 polymer ?
#
loop_
_entity_poly.entity_id
_entity_poly.type
_entity_poly.pdbx_seq_one_letter_code
_entity_poly.pdbx_strand_id
1 'polypeptide(L)'
;MPYAASRARTPALIYAALIVYGSLYPFIGWHGPLDAALDFLTAPWSRHVSRSDIITNVLVYLPLGGLAARSLRYRLNPWLAFLAATLLGLALSFSMESLQVWLPGRVSSRLDWLLNGLGTALGALGAALVQARWGPLRRLAQVRRQWFLPGPTADLGLLVLALWGFAQLVPLLLYLDPDSLQRGLWSLWRALMQPSLLHWQQLAADSLSIAGLGLFVTLYARSAKSIMPMFVAFIIVVLLLRIPVMSWRLSLETGVGAVLGLAGALALLRAPRPLRLIVAAVAILIGFALAKLAPELSLWFKPPREVNWIPFAGRMHSLSGFAELVAGLWPFLALAALAQAGTSFRQHALWGGIPLALVAVAVELAQQGVPGHRPDITNVLLAMAGWAVPWWWRAYQPQEETADENPG
;
A
#
# COMPACT_ATOMS: atom_id res chain seq x y z
N MET A 1 -0.37 3.57 32.16
CA MET A 1 -1.41 3.00 31.26
C MET A 1 -2.10 3.98 30.28
N PRO A 2 -2.21 5.31 30.49
CA PRO A 2 -2.79 6.25 29.50
C PRO A 2 -2.03 6.27 28.15
N TYR A 3 -0.73 6.01 28.22
CA TYR A 3 0.21 6.07 27.10
C TYR A 3 -0.02 4.98 26.02
N ALA A 4 -0.64 3.84 26.36
CA ALA A 4 -0.94 2.78 25.40
C ALA A 4 -2.25 3.05 24.63
N ALA A 5 -3.22 3.71 25.27
CA ALA A 5 -4.50 4.05 24.66
C ALA A 5 -4.38 5.22 23.66
N SER A 6 -3.51 6.20 23.91
CA SER A 6 -3.23 7.28 22.95
C SER A 6 -2.59 6.73 21.66
N ARG A 7 -1.70 5.73 21.78
CA ARG A 7 -0.94 5.13 20.67
C ARG A 7 -1.79 4.48 19.59
N ALA A 8 -2.87 3.80 19.95
CA ALA A 8 -3.76 3.16 18.98
C ALA A 8 -4.79 4.14 18.37
N ARG A 9 -5.05 5.25 19.04
CA ARG A 9 -6.01 6.27 18.57
C ARG A 9 -5.43 7.14 17.48
N THR A 10 -4.16 7.54 17.59
CA THR A 10 -3.53 8.44 16.62
C THR A 10 -3.59 7.91 15.18
N PRO A 11 -3.24 6.64 14.88
CA PRO A 11 -3.40 6.10 13.53
C PRO A 11 -4.86 6.08 13.05
N ALA A 12 -5.82 5.77 13.93
CA ALA A 12 -7.24 5.77 13.58
C ALA A 12 -7.72 7.19 13.22
N LEU A 13 -7.30 8.21 13.99
CA LEU A 13 -7.64 9.61 13.73
C LEU A 13 -6.97 10.16 12.47
N ILE A 14 -5.69 9.85 12.25
CA ILE A 14 -4.99 10.21 11.01
C ILE A 14 -5.70 9.58 9.81
N TYR A 15 -6.05 8.30 9.90
CA TYR A 15 -6.73 7.61 8.81
C TYR A 15 -8.17 8.14 8.58
N ALA A 16 -8.91 8.45 9.65
CA ALA A 16 -10.19 9.12 9.55
C ALA A 16 -10.06 10.49 8.87
N ALA A 17 -9.02 11.28 9.21
CA ALA A 17 -8.76 12.55 8.55
C ALA A 17 -8.43 12.38 7.06
N LEU A 18 -7.72 11.32 6.67
CA LEU A 18 -7.50 10.99 5.25
C LEU A 18 -8.80 10.63 4.53
N ILE A 19 -9.71 9.89 5.18
CA ILE A 19 -11.04 9.60 4.63
C ILE A 19 -11.83 10.89 4.44
N VAL A 20 -11.87 11.78 5.44
CA VAL A 20 -12.54 13.08 5.34
C VAL A 20 -11.95 13.89 4.18
N TYR A 21 -10.61 13.93 4.10
CA TYR A 21 -9.93 14.64 3.04
C TYR A 21 -10.32 14.13 1.64
N GLY A 22 -10.25 12.81 1.43
CA GLY A 22 -10.59 12.22 0.13
C GLY A 22 -12.08 12.28 -0.22
N SER A 23 -12.95 12.29 0.79
CA SER A 23 -14.40 12.40 0.59
C SER A 23 -14.80 13.81 0.19
N LEU A 24 -14.17 14.84 0.77
CA LEU A 24 -14.54 16.24 0.57
C LEU A 24 -13.74 16.97 -0.52
N TYR A 25 -12.69 16.34 -1.05
CA TYR A 25 -11.99 16.84 -2.23
C TYR A 25 -12.96 16.97 -3.43
N PRO A 26 -12.92 18.09 -4.20
CA PRO A 26 -11.89 19.13 -4.23
C PRO A 26 -12.08 20.33 -3.29
N PHE A 27 -13.04 20.29 -2.36
CA PHE A 27 -13.36 21.39 -1.42
C PHE A 27 -13.86 22.70 -2.06
N ILE A 28 -14.11 22.72 -3.36
CA ILE A 28 -14.54 23.90 -4.10
C ILE A 28 -15.84 23.65 -4.86
N GLY A 29 -16.54 24.72 -5.22
CA GLY A 29 -17.74 24.66 -6.06
C GLY A 29 -18.97 24.10 -5.34
N TRP A 30 -19.04 24.25 -4.02
CA TRP A 30 -20.17 23.76 -3.22
C TRP A 30 -21.46 24.47 -3.64
N HIS A 31 -22.50 23.73 -3.97
CA HIS A 31 -23.77 24.26 -4.45
C HIS A 31 -24.95 23.36 -4.08
N GLY A 32 -26.17 23.90 -4.05
CA GLY A 32 -27.39 23.13 -3.83
C GLY A 32 -28.18 23.60 -2.59
N PRO A 33 -29.39 23.05 -2.41
CA PRO A 33 -30.29 23.47 -1.34
C PRO A 33 -29.81 22.98 0.04
N LEU A 34 -29.98 23.79 1.10
CA LEU A 34 -29.43 23.52 2.44
C LEU A 34 -30.11 22.37 3.18
N ASP A 35 -31.34 22.02 2.80
CA ASP A 35 -32.14 20.94 3.37
C ASP A 35 -31.85 19.57 2.76
N ALA A 36 -31.05 19.51 1.69
CA ALA A 36 -30.79 18.26 0.95
C ALA A 36 -29.81 17.29 1.63
N ALA A 37 -29.28 17.63 2.81
CA ALA A 37 -28.29 16.82 3.54
C ALA A 37 -28.69 15.35 3.71
N LEU A 38 -30.00 15.09 3.80
CA LEU A 38 -30.56 13.77 4.07
C LEU A 38 -31.24 13.13 2.85
N ASP A 39 -31.29 13.81 1.69
CA ASP A 39 -32.06 13.37 0.52
C ASP A 39 -31.62 12.00 0.00
N PHE A 40 -30.33 11.69 0.14
CA PHE A 40 -29.76 10.41 -0.28
C PHE A 40 -30.43 9.22 0.45
N LEU A 41 -30.95 9.42 1.68
CA LEU A 41 -31.63 8.39 2.48
C LEU A 41 -32.96 7.94 1.86
N THR A 42 -33.57 8.75 1.01
CA THR A 42 -34.83 8.43 0.34
C THR A 42 -34.67 8.28 -1.16
N ALA A 43 -33.55 8.73 -1.73
CA ALA A 43 -33.25 8.63 -3.15
C ALA A 43 -33.29 7.17 -3.65
N PRO A 44 -33.84 6.89 -4.85
CA PRO A 44 -33.92 5.54 -5.39
C PRO A 44 -32.53 4.92 -5.53
N TRP A 45 -32.45 3.60 -5.39
CA TRP A 45 -31.19 2.86 -5.55
C TRP A 45 -30.60 3.13 -6.94
N SER A 46 -29.28 3.33 -7.01
CA SER A 46 -28.59 3.45 -8.30
C SER A 46 -28.81 2.18 -9.11
N ARG A 47 -29.24 2.35 -10.37
CA ARG A 47 -29.42 1.23 -11.31
C ARG A 47 -28.10 0.70 -11.87
N HIS A 48 -27.02 1.47 -11.74
CA HIS A 48 -25.69 1.14 -12.24
C HIS A 48 -24.70 1.24 -11.07
N VAL A 49 -24.34 0.09 -10.52
CA VAL A 49 -23.32 -0.04 -9.47
C VAL A 49 -22.16 -0.81 -10.06
N SER A 50 -20.99 -0.19 -10.14
CA SER A 50 -19.81 -0.89 -10.63
C SER A 50 -19.21 -1.77 -9.53
N ARG A 51 -18.59 -2.90 -9.90
CA ARG A 51 -17.86 -3.74 -8.95
C ARG A 51 -16.72 -2.98 -8.28
N SER A 52 -16.09 -2.06 -9.01
CA SER A 52 -15.02 -1.20 -8.48
C SER A 52 -15.50 -0.28 -7.37
N ASP A 53 -16.71 0.27 -7.46
CA ASP A 53 -17.27 1.15 -6.43
C ASP A 53 -17.53 0.34 -5.15
N ILE A 54 -18.11 -0.85 -5.29
CA ILE A 54 -18.35 -1.77 -4.16
C ILE A 54 -17.04 -2.09 -3.43
N ILE A 55 -16.01 -2.48 -4.18
CA ILE A 55 -14.71 -2.84 -3.61
C ILE A 55 -14.04 -1.63 -2.96
N THR A 56 -14.07 -0.46 -3.60
CA THR A 56 -13.44 0.76 -3.08
C THR A 56 -14.04 1.18 -1.75
N ASN A 57 -15.36 1.26 -1.68
CA ASN A 57 -16.07 1.72 -0.48
C ASN A 57 -15.81 0.79 0.72
N VAL A 58 -15.81 -0.52 0.50
CA VAL A 58 -15.44 -1.50 1.54
C VAL A 58 -13.96 -1.36 1.94
N LEU A 59 -13.04 -1.31 0.98
CA LEU A 59 -11.60 -1.31 1.26
C LEU A 59 -11.09 -0.03 1.92
N VAL A 60 -11.65 1.13 1.58
CA VAL A 60 -11.25 2.42 2.16
C VAL A 60 -11.64 2.51 3.63
N TYR A 61 -12.78 1.96 4.03
CA TYR A 61 -13.21 2.00 5.44
C TYR A 61 -12.72 0.81 6.28
N LEU A 62 -12.22 -0.26 5.66
CA LEU A 62 -11.71 -1.44 6.36
C LEU A 62 -10.57 -1.11 7.34
N PRO A 63 -9.50 -0.38 6.97
CA PRO A 63 -8.45 -0.03 7.92
C PRO A 63 -8.95 0.84 9.07
N LEU A 64 -9.91 1.75 8.81
CA LEU A 64 -10.52 2.57 9.85
C LEU A 64 -11.15 1.70 10.94
N GLY A 65 -11.96 0.71 10.54
CA GLY A 65 -12.62 -0.20 11.47
C GLY A 65 -11.63 -0.99 12.33
N GLY A 66 -10.57 -1.51 11.72
CA GLY A 66 -9.53 -2.25 12.45
C GLY A 66 -8.76 -1.39 13.44
N LEU A 67 -8.37 -0.19 13.03
CA LEU A 67 -7.65 0.78 13.87
C LEU A 67 -8.55 1.30 15.01
N ALA A 68 -9.79 1.67 14.70
CA ALA A 68 -10.77 2.14 15.68
C ALA A 68 -11.08 1.07 16.72
N ALA A 69 -11.40 -0.15 16.29
CA ALA A 69 -11.66 -1.27 17.20
C ALA A 69 -10.45 -1.51 18.11
N ARG A 70 -9.23 -1.61 17.56
CA ARG A 70 -8.00 -1.78 18.34
C ARG A 70 -7.80 -0.65 19.35
N SER A 71 -8.12 0.59 18.99
CA SER A 71 -8.03 1.75 19.88
C SER A 71 -9.05 1.74 21.03
N LEU A 72 -10.22 1.12 20.81
CA LEU A 72 -11.30 1.03 21.78
C LEU A 72 -11.19 -0.18 22.70
N ARG A 73 -10.48 -1.24 22.27
CA ARG A 73 -10.25 -2.47 23.06
C ARG A 73 -9.58 -2.25 24.42
N TYR A 74 -8.93 -1.10 24.63
CA TYR A 74 -8.37 -0.73 25.93
C TYR A 74 -9.43 -0.38 26.99
N ARG A 75 -10.62 0.03 26.58
CA ARG A 75 -11.71 0.46 27.47
C ARG A 75 -12.95 -0.42 27.36
N LEU A 76 -13.13 -1.08 26.22
CA LEU A 76 -14.32 -1.87 25.90
C LEU A 76 -13.97 -3.35 25.70
N ASN A 77 -14.91 -4.23 26.04
CA ASN A 77 -14.83 -5.64 25.67
C ASN A 77 -14.82 -5.81 24.13
N PRO A 78 -14.46 -6.99 23.58
CA PRO A 78 -14.26 -7.14 22.14
C PRO A 78 -15.50 -6.80 21.31
N TRP A 79 -16.66 -7.21 21.80
CA TRP A 79 -17.95 -6.99 21.14
C TRP A 79 -18.34 -5.51 21.13
N LEU A 80 -18.22 -4.82 22.26
CA LEU A 80 -18.50 -3.39 22.37
C LEU A 80 -17.49 -2.56 21.57
N ALA A 81 -16.22 -2.95 21.54
CA ALA A 81 -15.21 -2.28 20.70
C ALA A 81 -15.51 -2.45 19.21
N PHE A 82 -15.97 -3.64 18.79
CA PHE A 82 -16.44 -3.90 17.43
C PHE A 82 -17.64 -3.01 17.10
N LEU A 83 -18.70 -3.06 17.92
CA LEU A 83 -19.92 -2.29 17.68
C LEU A 83 -19.64 -0.78 17.64
N ALA A 84 -18.86 -0.27 18.60
CA ALA A 84 -18.50 1.15 18.64
C ALA A 84 -17.63 1.56 17.43
N ALA A 85 -16.69 0.73 16.99
CA ALA A 85 -15.91 1.01 15.80
C ALA A 85 -16.79 1.06 14.54
N THR A 86 -17.70 0.09 14.37
CA THR A 86 -18.66 0.06 13.26
C THR A 86 -19.57 1.29 13.25
N LEU A 87 -20.12 1.66 14.41
CA LEU A 87 -20.97 2.85 14.55
C LEU A 87 -20.21 4.14 14.25
N LEU A 88 -18.94 4.26 14.69
CA LEU A 88 -18.11 5.42 14.36
C LEU A 88 -17.84 5.53 12.86
N GLY A 89 -17.56 4.41 12.17
CA GLY A 89 -17.38 4.41 10.72
C GLY A 89 -18.68 4.73 9.97
N LEU A 90 -19.82 4.19 10.41
CA LEU A 90 -21.14 4.53 9.87
C LEU A 90 -21.47 6.01 10.06
N ALA A 91 -21.18 6.58 11.24
CA ALA A 91 -21.40 8.00 11.53
C ALA A 91 -20.48 8.89 10.69
N LEU A 92 -19.20 8.52 10.54
CA LEU A 92 -18.28 9.22 9.66
C LEU A 92 -18.76 9.20 8.22
N SER A 93 -19.08 8.01 7.69
CA SER A 93 -19.57 7.88 6.32
C SER A 93 -20.89 8.62 6.11
N PHE A 94 -21.83 8.54 7.05
CA PHE A 94 -23.07 9.31 6.99
C PHE A 94 -22.79 10.81 6.89
N SER A 95 -21.85 11.31 7.69
CA SER A 95 -21.44 12.72 7.66
C SER A 95 -20.83 13.09 6.30
N MET A 96 -20.01 12.21 5.72
CA MET A 96 -19.42 12.45 4.41
C MET A 96 -20.46 12.46 3.30
N GLU A 97 -21.35 11.46 3.26
CA GLU A 97 -22.44 11.37 2.28
C GLU A 97 -23.37 12.58 2.38
N SER A 98 -23.69 13.03 3.61
CA SER A 98 -24.53 14.22 3.82
C SER A 98 -23.87 15.49 3.29
N LEU A 99 -22.55 15.65 3.48
CA LEU A 99 -21.80 16.79 2.97
C LEU A 99 -21.58 16.73 1.45
N GLN A 100 -21.48 15.53 0.89
CA GLN A 100 -21.20 15.32 -0.53
C GLN A 100 -22.37 15.72 -1.44
N VAL A 101 -23.58 15.90 -0.91
CA VAL A 101 -24.74 16.40 -1.67
C VAL A 101 -24.45 17.76 -2.29
N TRP A 102 -23.64 18.59 -1.62
CA TRP A 102 -23.27 19.91 -2.13
C TRP A 102 -22.00 19.92 -2.98
N LEU A 103 -21.26 18.81 -3.07
CA LEU A 103 -19.99 18.76 -3.79
C LEU A 103 -20.19 18.44 -5.28
N PRO A 104 -19.56 19.21 -6.19
CA PRO A 104 -19.73 19.00 -7.61
C PRO A 104 -19.12 17.66 -8.05
N GLY A 105 -19.86 16.91 -8.87
CA GLY A 105 -19.40 15.62 -9.41
C GLY A 105 -19.38 14.47 -8.39
N ARG A 106 -19.92 14.66 -7.18
CA ARG A 106 -20.18 13.60 -6.22
C ARG A 106 -21.66 13.24 -6.22
N VAL A 107 -21.94 11.96 -6.00
CA VAL A 107 -23.31 11.44 -5.91
C VAL A 107 -23.41 10.72 -4.58
N SER A 108 -24.12 11.32 -3.63
CA SER A 108 -24.36 10.71 -2.33
C SER A 108 -25.30 9.51 -2.45
N SER A 109 -25.02 8.43 -1.73
CA SER A 109 -25.71 7.15 -1.91
C SER A 109 -25.84 6.37 -0.61
N ARG A 110 -27.04 5.84 -0.35
CA ARG A 110 -27.28 4.87 0.74
C ARG A 110 -26.43 3.62 0.59
N LEU A 111 -26.16 3.20 -0.65
CA LEU A 111 -25.35 2.02 -0.89
C LEU A 111 -23.91 2.27 -0.44
N ASP A 112 -23.35 3.44 -0.73
CA ASP A 112 -21.98 3.80 -0.35
C ASP A 112 -21.85 3.90 1.16
N TRP A 113 -22.84 4.52 1.82
CA TRP A 113 -22.94 4.52 3.28
C TRP A 113 -22.91 3.11 3.89
N LEU A 114 -23.72 2.18 3.35
CA LEU A 114 -23.79 0.81 3.84
C LEU A 114 -22.50 0.02 3.56
N LEU A 115 -21.87 0.22 2.40
CA LEU A 115 -20.62 -0.43 2.02
C LEU A 115 -19.43 0.06 2.85
N ASN A 116 -19.36 1.37 3.12
CA ASN A 116 -18.38 1.96 4.04
C ASN A 116 -18.58 1.42 5.47
N GLY A 117 -19.83 1.28 5.91
CA GLY A 117 -20.20 0.61 7.16
C GLY A 117 -19.75 -0.85 7.21
N LEU A 118 -19.98 -1.61 6.13
CA LEU A 118 -19.53 -3.00 5.98
C LEU A 118 -18.00 -3.09 6.04
N GLY A 119 -17.29 -2.23 5.32
CA GLY A 119 -15.83 -2.13 5.39
C GLY A 119 -15.35 -1.93 6.82
N THR A 120 -15.91 -0.96 7.52
CA THR A 120 -15.60 -0.69 8.93
C THR A 120 -15.86 -1.92 9.80
N ALA A 121 -17.01 -2.60 9.63
CA ALA A 121 -17.33 -3.79 10.40
C ALA A 121 -16.35 -4.94 10.13
N LEU A 122 -16.02 -5.22 8.87
CA LEU A 122 -15.04 -6.24 8.50
C LEU A 122 -13.66 -5.94 9.08
N GLY A 123 -13.23 -4.68 9.05
CA GLY A 123 -11.99 -4.23 9.68
C GLY A 123 -11.97 -4.46 11.19
N ALA A 124 -13.05 -4.05 11.87
CA ALA A 124 -13.21 -4.22 13.31
C ALA A 124 -13.24 -5.71 13.71
N LEU A 125 -13.94 -6.54 12.93
CA LEU A 125 -13.98 -7.99 13.09
C LEU A 125 -12.59 -8.59 12.91
N GLY A 126 -11.85 -8.19 11.87
CA GLY A 126 -10.46 -8.59 11.65
C GLY A 126 -9.59 -8.31 12.88
N ALA A 127 -9.70 -7.11 13.47
CA ALA A 127 -8.97 -6.75 14.68
C ALA A 127 -9.33 -7.62 15.90
N ALA A 128 -10.60 -8.03 16.02
CA ALA A 128 -11.05 -8.95 17.06
C ALA A 128 -10.53 -10.39 16.82
N LEU A 129 -10.58 -10.87 15.58
CA LEU A 129 -10.13 -12.21 15.20
C LEU A 129 -8.61 -12.39 15.36
N VAL A 130 -7.81 -11.35 15.15
CA VAL A 130 -6.36 -11.40 15.44
C VAL A 130 -6.07 -11.66 16.92
N GLN A 131 -6.97 -11.23 17.81
CA GLN A 131 -6.88 -11.46 19.26
C GLN A 131 -7.54 -12.77 19.70
N ALA A 132 -8.28 -13.45 18.81
CA ALA A 132 -9.00 -14.67 19.15
C ALA A 132 -8.02 -15.81 19.45
N ARG A 133 -8.34 -16.62 20.47
CA ARG A 133 -7.51 -17.77 20.86
C ARG A 133 -7.59 -18.93 19.85
N TRP A 134 -8.43 -18.84 18.84
CA TRP A 134 -8.76 -19.91 17.89
C TRP A 134 -9.09 -19.31 16.53
N GLY A 135 -8.89 -20.07 15.46
CA GLY A 135 -9.20 -19.65 14.09
C GLY A 135 -7.99 -19.43 13.17
N PRO A 136 -8.25 -19.09 11.89
CA PRO A 136 -7.22 -19.02 10.84
C PRO A 136 -6.18 -17.93 11.09
N LEU A 137 -6.56 -16.80 11.70
CA LEU A 137 -5.61 -15.72 12.01
C LEU A 137 -4.61 -16.10 13.11
N ARG A 138 -4.96 -17.00 14.04
CA ARG A 138 -3.98 -17.57 14.99
C ARG A 138 -2.96 -18.45 14.26
N ARG A 139 -3.40 -19.27 13.30
CA ARG A 139 -2.50 -20.06 12.46
C ARG A 139 -1.57 -19.14 11.67
N LEU A 140 -2.10 -18.06 11.08
CA LEU A 140 -1.29 -17.06 10.40
C LEU A 140 -0.26 -16.41 11.34
N ALA A 141 -0.66 -16.06 12.57
CA ALA A 141 0.25 -15.53 13.58
C ALA A 141 1.32 -16.56 14.01
N GLN A 142 0.98 -17.86 14.07
CA GLN A 142 1.94 -18.93 14.33
C GLN A 142 2.94 -19.08 13.19
N VAL A 143 2.46 -19.12 11.93
CA VAL A 143 3.30 -19.12 10.74
C VAL A 143 4.23 -17.91 10.77
N ARG A 144 3.72 -16.70 11.01
CA ARG A 144 4.58 -15.51 11.19
C ARG A 144 5.68 -15.77 12.21
N ARG A 145 5.37 -16.29 13.40
CA ARG A 145 6.36 -16.49 14.48
C ARG A 145 7.42 -17.55 14.12
N GLN A 146 7.04 -18.54 13.32
CA GLN A 146 7.95 -19.59 12.84
C GLN A 146 8.93 -19.08 11.80
N TRP A 147 8.49 -18.20 10.89
CA TRP A 147 9.29 -17.79 9.74
C TRP A 147 10.00 -16.44 9.93
N PHE A 148 9.44 -15.53 10.73
CA PHE A 148 9.92 -14.16 10.89
C PHE A 148 10.42 -13.86 12.30
N LEU A 149 11.31 -12.87 12.38
CA LEU A 149 11.78 -12.31 13.64
C LEU A 149 10.62 -11.65 14.41
N PRO A 150 10.66 -11.65 15.76
CA PRO A 150 9.70 -10.91 16.56
C PRO A 150 9.92 -9.40 16.43
N GLY A 151 8.91 -8.64 16.84
CA GLY A 151 9.02 -7.19 16.99
C GLY A 151 8.49 -6.36 15.83
N PRO A 152 8.32 -5.05 16.06
CA PRO A 152 7.62 -4.12 15.17
C PRO A 152 8.33 -3.89 13.84
N THR A 153 9.65 -4.05 13.77
CA THR A 153 10.41 -3.87 12.53
C THR A 153 10.15 -5.03 11.56
N ALA A 154 10.01 -6.26 12.06
CA ALA A 154 9.63 -7.40 11.22
C ALA A 154 8.16 -7.29 10.76
N ASP A 155 7.26 -6.75 11.61
CA ASP A 155 5.88 -6.43 11.22
C ASP A 155 5.81 -5.39 10.10
N LEU A 156 6.65 -4.35 10.18
CA LEU A 156 6.80 -3.38 9.11
C LEU A 156 7.30 -4.02 7.82
N GLY A 157 8.24 -4.97 7.91
CA GLY A 157 8.70 -5.73 6.75
C GLY A 157 7.59 -6.55 6.09
N LEU A 158 6.74 -7.20 6.89
CA LEU A 158 5.55 -7.89 6.39
C LEU A 158 4.53 -6.94 5.76
N LEU A 159 4.34 -5.76 6.35
CA LEU A 159 3.48 -4.72 5.78
C LEU A 159 3.99 -4.27 4.41
N VAL A 160 5.30 -4.07 4.24
CA VAL A 160 5.91 -3.73 2.94
C VAL A 160 5.61 -4.80 1.89
N LEU A 161 5.77 -6.09 2.23
CA LEU A 161 5.46 -7.18 1.31
C LEU A 161 3.96 -7.22 0.95
N ALA A 162 3.09 -6.99 1.94
CA ALA A 162 1.64 -6.93 1.73
C ALA A 162 1.25 -5.75 0.84
N LEU A 163 1.85 -4.56 1.04
CA LEU A 163 1.61 -3.37 0.23
C LEU A 163 2.12 -3.56 -1.20
N TRP A 164 3.31 -4.14 -1.38
CA TRP A 164 3.82 -4.45 -2.72
C TRP A 164 2.88 -5.44 -3.43
N GLY A 165 2.53 -6.56 -2.78
CA GLY A 165 1.62 -7.56 -3.35
C GLY A 165 0.26 -6.96 -3.69
N PHE A 166 -0.28 -6.11 -2.81
CA PHE A 166 -1.52 -5.38 -3.06
C PHE A 166 -1.38 -4.49 -4.30
N ALA A 167 -0.33 -3.68 -4.42
CA ALA A 167 -0.10 -2.80 -5.57
C ALA A 167 -0.04 -3.56 -6.91
N GLN A 168 0.39 -4.82 -6.92
CA GLN A 168 0.40 -5.67 -8.12
C GLN A 168 -0.98 -6.20 -8.52
N LEU A 169 -1.95 -6.19 -7.61
CA LEU A 169 -3.25 -6.84 -7.80
C LEU A 169 -4.41 -5.84 -8.00
N VAL A 170 -4.20 -4.55 -7.78
CA VAL A 170 -5.23 -3.52 -8.01
C VAL A 170 -5.48 -3.36 -9.53
N PRO A 171 -6.74 -3.24 -10.02
CA PRO A 171 -8.01 -2.94 -9.31
C PRO A 171 -8.71 -4.09 -8.56
N LEU A 172 -8.07 -5.23 -8.29
CA LEU A 172 -8.67 -6.39 -7.58
C LEU A 172 -9.91 -6.98 -8.26
N LEU A 173 -10.20 -6.52 -9.48
CA LEU A 173 -11.24 -7.07 -10.34
C LEU A 173 -10.68 -8.33 -11.00
N LEU A 174 -10.85 -9.46 -10.31
CA LEU A 174 -10.52 -10.78 -10.83
C LEU A 174 -11.62 -11.22 -11.79
N TYR A 175 -11.31 -11.18 -13.08
CA TYR A 175 -12.19 -11.68 -14.13
C TYR A 175 -11.80 -13.13 -14.39
N LEU A 176 -12.51 -14.06 -13.74
CA LEU A 176 -12.30 -15.50 -13.90
C LEU A 176 -13.12 -16.05 -15.09
N ASP A 177 -13.12 -15.33 -16.22
CA ASP A 177 -13.66 -15.85 -17.48
C ASP A 177 -12.57 -16.54 -18.31
N PRO A 178 -12.90 -17.59 -19.09
CA PRO A 178 -11.96 -18.24 -19.98
C PRO A 178 -11.26 -17.27 -20.94
N ASP A 179 -11.95 -16.21 -21.37
CA ASP A 179 -11.41 -15.27 -22.35
C ASP A 179 -10.29 -14.40 -21.74
N SER A 180 -10.38 -14.00 -20.47
CA SER A 180 -9.33 -13.25 -19.78
C SER A 180 -8.05 -14.07 -19.65
N LEU A 181 -8.19 -15.35 -19.28
CA LEU A 181 -7.09 -16.29 -19.18
C LEU A 181 -6.45 -16.51 -20.55
N GLN A 182 -7.28 -16.72 -21.58
CA GLN A 182 -6.81 -16.89 -22.95
C GLN A 182 -6.05 -15.64 -23.45
N ARG A 183 -6.55 -14.43 -23.17
CA ARG A 183 -5.87 -13.17 -23.52
C ARG A 183 -4.51 -13.03 -22.83
N GLY A 184 -4.42 -13.38 -21.55
CA GLY A 184 -3.16 -13.35 -20.80
C GLY A 184 -2.13 -14.35 -21.31
N LEU A 185 -2.56 -15.55 -21.70
CA LEU A 185 -1.68 -16.55 -22.32
C LEU A 185 -1.25 -16.11 -23.73
N TRP A 186 -2.15 -15.55 -24.52
CA TRP A 186 -1.82 -15.03 -25.85
C TRP A 186 -0.84 -13.86 -25.81
N SER A 187 -0.88 -13.01 -24.78
CA SER A 187 0.11 -11.92 -24.65
C SER A 187 1.52 -12.46 -24.43
N LEU A 188 1.66 -13.53 -23.64
CA LEU A 188 2.95 -14.20 -23.43
C LEU A 188 3.47 -14.83 -24.72
N TRP A 189 2.62 -15.54 -25.45
CA TRP A 189 2.98 -16.14 -26.73
C TRP A 189 3.44 -15.09 -27.76
N ARG A 190 2.71 -13.98 -27.90
CA ARG A 190 3.08 -12.89 -28.81
C ARG A 190 4.42 -12.26 -28.44
N ALA A 191 4.65 -12.02 -27.14
CA ALA A 191 5.91 -11.46 -26.67
C ALA A 191 7.10 -12.40 -26.92
N LEU A 192 6.90 -13.72 -26.83
CA LEU A 192 7.92 -14.71 -27.17
C LEU A 192 8.27 -14.70 -28.67
N MET A 193 7.27 -14.52 -29.53
CA MET A 193 7.43 -14.54 -30.99
C MET A 193 7.92 -13.21 -31.59
N GLN A 194 7.91 -12.12 -30.82
CA GLN A 194 8.38 -10.80 -31.25
C GLN A 194 9.29 -10.14 -30.19
N PRO A 195 10.56 -10.59 -30.03
CA PRO A 195 11.48 -10.09 -29.00
C PRO A 195 11.85 -8.61 -29.15
N SER A 196 11.64 -8.02 -30.33
CA SER A 196 11.90 -6.59 -30.61
C SER A 196 10.97 -5.64 -29.84
N LEU A 197 9.95 -6.14 -29.14
CA LEU A 197 9.03 -5.38 -28.29
C LEU A 197 9.44 -5.36 -26.81
N LEU A 198 10.61 -5.90 -26.44
CA LEU A 198 11.05 -5.96 -25.05
C LEU A 198 11.45 -4.59 -24.50
N HIS A 199 10.73 -4.15 -23.47
CA HIS A 199 11.07 -2.95 -22.73
C HIS A 199 12.12 -3.25 -21.66
N TRP A 200 13.40 -3.13 -22.03
CA TRP A 200 14.55 -3.40 -21.13
C TRP A 200 14.48 -2.65 -19.80
N GLN A 201 13.93 -1.43 -19.82
CA GLN A 201 13.73 -0.64 -18.62
C GLN A 201 12.71 -1.27 -17.65
N GLN A 202 11.57 -1.76 -18.16
CA GLN A 202 10.58 -2.44 -17.34
C GLN A 202 11.14 -3.76 -16.79
N LEU A 203 11.84 -4.52 -17.63
CA LEU A 203 12.53 -5.75 -17.22
C LEU A 203 13.53 -5.46 -16.09
N ALA A 204 14.36 -4.42 -16.22
CA ALA A 204 15.31 -4.02 -15.20
C ALA A 204 14.62 -3.55 -13.91
N ALA A 205 13.54 -2.76 -14.03
CA ALA A 205 12.75 -2.30 -12.89
C ALA A 205 12.13 -3.46 -12.10
N ASP A 206 11.51 -4.42 -12.79
CA ASP A 206 10.91 -5.61 -12.19
C ASP A 206 11.98 -6.52 -11.57
N SER A 207 13.11 -6.72 -12.27
CA SER A 207 14.25 -7.50 -11.77
C SER A 207 14.81 -6.95 -10.47
N LEU A 208 15.09 -5.64 -10.44
CA LEU A 208 15.67 -4.97 -9.27
C LEU A 208 14.66 -4.91 -8.12
N SER A 209 13.38 -4.67 -8.40
CA SER A 209 12.33 -4.67 -7.37
C SER A 209 12.20 -6.05 -6.71
N ILE A 210 12.18 -7.13 -7.50
CA ILE A 210 12.04 -8.50 -6.98
C ILE A 210 13.33 -8.95 -6.28
N ALA A 211 14.51 -8.64 -6.82
CA ALA A 211 15.78 -8.90 -6.14
C ALA A 211 15.86 -8.16 -4.80
N GLY A 212 15.50 -6.88 -4.79
CA GLY A 212 15.48 -6.04 -3.60
C GLY A 212 14.53 -6.57 -2.53
N LEU A 213 13.31 -6.96 -2.91
CA LEU A 213 12.33 -7.57 -2.01
C LEU A 213 12.75 -8.97 -1.52
N GLY A 214 13.41 -9.75 -2.37
CA GLY A 214 13.96 -11.05 -2.01
C GLY A 214 15.06 -10.93 -0.95
N LEU A 215 15.98 -9.99 -1.12
CA LEU A 215 16.96 -9.69 -0.09
C LEU A 215 16.32 -9.09 1.16
N PHE A 216 15.34 -8.19 0.99
CA PHE A 216 14.58 -7.57 2.07
C PHE A 216 13.92 -8.61 2.98
N VAL A 217 13.20 -9.59 2.42
CA VAL A 217 12.52 -10.60 3.24
C VAL A 217 13.52 -11.46 4.03
N THR A 218 14.72 -11.71 3.49
CA THR A 218 15.77 -12.47 4.19
C THR A 218 16.34 -11.77 5.42
N LEU A 219 16.16 -10.46 5.53
CA LEU A 219 16.64 -9.64 6.66
C LEU A 219 15.67 -9.66 7.84
N TYR A 220 14.40 -9.99 7.60
CA TYR A 220 13.36 -10.09 8.64
C TYR A 220 12.95 -11.53 8.93
N ALA A 221 13.41 -12.49 8.13
CA ALA A 221 13.21 -13.91 8.36
C ALA A 221 14.17 -14.47 9.41
N ARG A 222 13.75 -15.53 10.12
CA ARG A 222 14.64 -16.30 11.02
C ARG A 222 15.74 -17.04 10.27
N SER A 223 15.46 -17.47 9.05
CA SER A 223 16.40 -18.18 8.18
C SER A 223 16.24 -17.71 6.74
N ALA A 224 17.31 -17.13 6.18
CA ALA A 224 17.34 -16.66 4.81
C ALA A 224 17.11 -17.79 3.79
N LYS A 225 17.65 -18.99 4.06
CA LYS A 225 17.49 -20.14 3.16
C LYS A 225 16.07 -20.69 3.19
N SER A 226 15.49 -20.79 4.37
CA SER A 226 14.16 -21.39 4.55
C SER A 226 13.06 -20.49 4.00
N ILE A 227 13.19 -19.16 4.11
CA ILE A 227 12.16 -18.24 3.64
C ILE A 227 12.08 -18.12 2.12
N MET A 228 13.16 -18.41 1.39
CA MET A 228 13.20 -18.21 -0.06
C MET A 228 12.18 -19.02 -0.85
N PRO A 229 11.97 -20.32 -0.61
CA PRO A 229 10.87 -21.05 -1.23
C PRO A 229 9.50 -20.42 -1.01
N MET A 230 9.22 -19.90 0.19
CA MET A 230 7.97 -19.18 0.47
C MET A 230 7.88 -17.85 -0.28
N PHE A 231 8.99 -17.12 -0.38
CA PHE A 231 9.04 -15.88 -1.16
C PHE A 231 8.84 -16.15 -2.65
N VAL A 232 9.48 -17.18 -3.21
CA VAL A 232 9.26 -17.62 -4.60
C VAL A 232 7.79 -17.99 -4.81
N ALA A 233 7.20 -18.78 -3.92
CA ALA A 233 5.77 -19.13 -3.98
C ALA A 233 4.88 -17.87 -3.90
N PHE A 234 5.21 -16.91 -3.04
CA PHE A 234 4.52 -15.63 -2.94
C PHE A 234 4.58 -14.85 -4.26
N ILE A 235 5.75 -14.73 -4.89
CA ILE A 235 5.91 -14.07 -6.20
C ILE A 235 5.09 -14.80 -7.27
N ILE A 236 5.16 -16.13 -7.34
CA ILE A 236 4.38 -16.92 -8.29
C ILE A 236 2.88 -16.67 -8.09
N VAL A 237 2.38 -16.72 -6.85
CA VAL A 237 0.96 -16.45 -6.56
C VAL A 237 0.57 -15.04 -6.98
N VAL A 238 1.38 -14.02 -6.68
CA VAL A 238 1.09 -12.63 -7.09
C VAL A 238 1.04 -12.51 -8.61
N LEU A 239 1.99 -13.10 -9.33
CA LEU A 239 2.01 -13.07 -10.80
C LEU A 239 0.85 -13.85 -11.43
N LEU A 240 0.47 -15.00 -10.87
CA LEU A 240 -0.68 -15.77 -11.32
C LEU A 240 -1.99 -15.02 -11.09
N LEU A 241 -2.15 -14.38 -9.92
CA LEU A 241 -3.31 -13.56 -9.61
C LEU A 241 -3.39 -12.29 -10.45
N ARG A 242 -2.27 -11.84 -11.03
CA ARG A 242 -2.23 -10.70 -11.96
C ARG A 242 -2.79 -11.05 -13.35
N ILE A 243 -2.78 -12.32 -13.77
CA ILE A 243 -3.30 -12.77 -15.07
C ILE A 243 -4.80 -12.45 -15.27
N PRO A 244 -5.71 -12.77 -14.33
CA PRO A 244 -7.14 -12.47 -14.49
C PRO A 244 -7.51 -11.00 -14.25
N VAL A 245 -6.56 -10.10 -13.99
CA VAL A 245 -6.85 -8.68 -13.74
C VAL A 245 -6.94 -7.93 -15.07
N MET A 246 -8.13 -7.43 -15.40
CA MET A 246 -8.55 -6.85 -16.71
C MET A 246 -7.55 -5.90 -17.38
N SER A 247 -6.78 -5.15 -16.60
CA SER A 247 -5.87 -4.10 -17.07
C SER A 247 -4.42 -4.55 -17.25
N TRP A 248 -4.04 -5.75 -16.78
CA TRP A 248 -2.65 -6.18 -16.75
C TRP A 248 -2.42 -7.36 -17.68
N ARG A 249 -1.73 -7.10 -18.79
CA ARG A 249 -1.13 -8.17 -19.59
C ARG A 249 0.09 -8.65 -18.81
N LEU A 250 0.20 -9.95 -18.55
CA LEU A 250 1.46 -10.51 -18.06
C LEU A 250 2.47 -10.33 -19.19
N SER A 251 3.37 -9.37 -19.02
CA SER A 251 4.38 -9.05 -20.02
C SER A 251 5.57 -9.99 -19.83
N LEU A 252 6.28 -10.28 -20.92
CA LEU A 252 7.45 -11.15 -20.86
C LEU A 252 8.55 -10.52 -20.00
N GLU A 253 8.63 -9.19 -19.98
CA GLU A 253 9.52 -8.39 -19.12
C GLU A 253 9.27 -8.67 -17.64
N THR A 254 8.01 -8.69 -17.19
CA THR A 254 7.69 -8.99 -15.78
C THR A 254 8.02 -10.45 -15.44
N GLY A 255 7.75 -11.40 -16.35
CA GLY A 255 8.07 -12.82 -16.14
C GLY A 255 9.59 -13.07 -16.06
N VAL A 256 10.34 -12.60 -17.07
CA VAL A 256 11.81 -12.71 -17.10
C VAL A 256 12.43 -11.91 -15.97
N GLY A 257 11.92 -10.71 -15.69
CA GLY A 257 12.39 -9.87 -14.60
C GLY A 257 12.21 -10.54 -13.24
N ALA A 258 11.09 -11.23 -13.02
CA ALA A 258 10.90 -12.04 -11.81
C ALA A 258 11.94 -13.15 -11.68
N VAL A 259 12.24 -13.88 -12.77
CA VAL A 259 13.25 -14.94 -12.77
C VAL A 259 14.63 -14.37 -12.47
N LEU A 260 15.04 -13.30 -13.15
CA LEU A 260 16.34 -12.66 -12.94
C LEU A 260 16.47 -12.07 -11.54
N GLY A 261 15.41 -11.42 -11.05
CA GLY A 261 15.36 -10.86 -9.70
C GLY A 261 15.49 -11.93 -8.62
N LEU A 262 14.74 -13.03 -8.75
CA LEU A 262 14.85 -14.19 -7.85
C LEU A 262 16.24 -14.81 -7.91
N ALA A 263 16.82 -15.01 -9.10
CA ALA A 263 18.16 -15.54 -9.26
C ALA A 263 19.22 -14.64 -8.59
N GLY A 264 19.10 -13.32 -8.75
CA GLY A 264 19.96 -12.34 -8.08
C GLY A 264 19.85 -12.39 -6.56
N ALA A 265 18.64 -12.48 -6.02
CA ALA A 265 18.43 -12.62 -4.57
C ALA A 265 19.02 -13.95 -4.04
N LEU A 266 18.85 -15.06 -4.77
CA LEU A 266 19.40 -16.36 -4.42
C LEU A 266 20.93 -16.37 -4.44
N ALA A 267 21.54 -15.76 -5.46
CA ALA A 267 23.00 -15.65 -5.58
C ALA A 267 23.64 -14.91 -4.39
N LEU A 268 22.93 -13.91 -3.86
CA LEU A 268 23.38 -13.08 -2.74
C LEU A 268 22.94 -13.60 -1.37
N LEU A 269 22.34 -14.79 -1.26
CA LEU A 269 21.94 -15.34 0.06
C LEU A 269 23.10 -15.58 1.02
N ARG A 270 24.26 -15.94 0.48
CA ARG A 270 25.49 -16.18 1.27
C ARG A 270 26.26 -14.89 1.55
N ALA A 271 25.84 -13.76 0.97
CA ALA A 271 26.49 -12.49 1.19
C ALA A 271 26.35 -12.03 2.65
N PRO A 272 27.34 -11.29 3.17
CA PRO A 272 27.27 -10.73 4.51
C PRO A 272 26.04 -9.81 4.63
N ARG A 273 25.42 -9.80 5.81
CA ARG A 273 24.24 -8.99 6.12
C ARG A 273 24.35 -7.51 5.66
N PRO A 274 25.46 -6.78 5.88
CA PRO A 274 25.58 -5.40 5.38
C PRO A 274 25.48 -5.29 3.85
N LEU A 275 26.06 -6.24 3.11
CA LEU A 275 25.97 -6.23 1.65
C LEU A 275 24.52 -6.47 1.19
N ARG A 276 23.81 -7.44 1.82
CA ARG A 276 22.39 -7.67 1.53
C ARG A 276 21.51 -6.45 1.81
N LEU A 277 21.78 -5.73 2.91
CA LEU A 277 21.08 -4.47 3.24
C LEU A 277 21.29 -3.40 2.16
N ILE A 278 22.53 -3.15 1.77
CA ILE A 278 22.88 -2.13 0.78
C ILE A 278 22.29 -2.50 -0.58
N VAL A 279 22.51 -3.73 -1.04
CA VAL A 279 21.98 -4.18 -2.34
C VAL A 279 20.46 -4.15 -2.36
N ALA A 280 19.78 -4.56 -1.27
CA ALA A 280 18.33 -4.45 -1.18
C ALA A 280 17.85 -2.99 -1.31
N ALA A 281 18.48 -2.06 -0.59
CA ALA A 281 18.11 -0.65 -0.62
C ALA A 281 18.33 -0.03 -2.01
N VAL A 282 19.51 -0.28 -2.60
CA VAL A 282 19.86 0.22 -3.93
C VAL A 282 18.94 -0.37 -5.00
N ALA A 283 18.68 -1.68 -4.96
CA ALA A 283 17.81 -2.34 -5.93
C ALA A 283 16.36 -1.84 -5.84
N ILE A 284 15.81 -1.63 -4.63
CA ILE A 284 14.46 -1.05 -4.46
C ILE A 284 14.41 0.39 -4.98
N LEU A 285 15.42 1.21 -4.68
CA LEU A 285 15.44 2.61 -5.09
C LEU A 285 15.59 2.77 -6.62
N ILE A 286 16.53 2.05 -7.22
CA ILE A 286 16.73 2.08 -8.68
C ILE A 286 15.54 1.42 -9.38
N GLY A 287 15.02 0.31 -8.87
CA GLY A 287 13.83 -0.34 -9.40
C GLY A 287 12.62 0.60 -9.41
N PHE A 288 12.39 1.33 -8.33
CA PHE A 288 11.36 2.37 -8.26
C PHE A 288 11.58 3.49 -9.28
N ALA A 289 12.80 4.03 -9.38
CA ALA A 289 13.11 5.09 -10.33
C ALA A 289 12.89 4.63 -11.78
N LEU A 290 13.38 3.45 -12.15
CA LEU A 290 13.20 2.87 -13.48
C LEU A 290 11.74 2.56 -13.80
N ALA A 291 10.96 2.09 -12.82
CA ALA A 291 9.53 1.83 -13.00
C ALA A 291 8.72 3.13 -13.23
N LYS A 292 9.16 4.24 -12.65
CA LYS A 292 8.50 5.54 -12.79
C LYS A 292 8.91 6.26 -14.05
N LEU A 293 10.19 6.32 -14.37
CA LEU A 293 10.65 6.89 -15.63
C LEU A 293 9.94 6.12 -16.76
N ALA A 294 9.08 6.76 -17.54
CA ALA A 294 8.33 6.09 -18.60
C ALA A 294 9.30 5.55 -19.67
N PRO A 295 8.90 4.55 -20.49
CA PRO A 295 9.74 4.05 -21.58
C PRO A 295 10.07 5.11 -22.64
N GLU A 296 9.33 6.23 -22.69
CA GLU A 296 9.64 7.39 -23.52
C GLU A 296 10.27 8.49 -22.68
N LEU A 297 11.54 8.33 -22.37
CA LEU A 297 12.39 9.45 -21.95
C LEU A 297 12.53 10.36 -23.18
N SER A 298 11.54 11.24 -23.38
CA SER A 298 11.61 12.27 -24.41
C SER A 298 12.71 13.24 -23.98
N LEU A 299 13.92 13.06 -24.53
CA LEU A 299 15.05 13.97 -24.36
C LEU A 299 14.78 15.36 -24.97
N TRP A 300 13.61 15.56 -25.54
CA TRP A 300 13.16 16.81 -26.14
C TRP A 300 12.52 17.68 -25.06
N PHE A 301 13.05 18.90 -24.90
CA PHE A 301 12.45 19.95 -24.09
C PHE A 301 10.99 20.18 -24.52
N LYS A 302 10.04 19.65 -23.77
CA LYS A 302 8.64 20.08 -23.81
C LYS A 302 8.48 21.23 -22.83
N PRO A 303 7.60 22.21 -23.12
CA PRO A 303 7.33 23.27 -22.16
C PRO A 303 6.90 22.65 -20.82
N PRO A 304 7.46 23.12 -19.69
CA PRO A 304 7.13 22.57 -18.38
C PRO A 304 5.63 22.71 -18.14
N ARG A 305 4.99 21.58 -17.83
CA ARG A 305 3.58 21.56 -17.43
C ARG A 305 3.46 21.99 -15.98
N GLU A 306 2.34 22.61 -15.64
CA GLU A 306 2.06 23.03 -14.27
C GLU A 306 2.12 21.85 -13.30
N VAL A 307 2.79 22.09 -12.16
CA VAL A 307 2.90 21.13 -11.06
C VAL A 307 1.57 21.08 -10.31
N ASN A 308 1.05 19.88 -10.09
CA ASN A 308 -0.06 19.68 -9.17
C ASN A 308 0.45 19.82 -7.72
N TRP A 309 0.09 20.93 -7.09
CA TRP A 309 0.40 21.20 -5.68
C TRP A 309 -0.67 20.69 -4.72
N ILE A 310 -1.78 20.15 -5.22
CA ILE A 310 -2.87 19.66 -4.37
C ILE A 310 -2.65 18.17 -4.06
N PRO A 311 -2.38 17.79 -2.80
CA PRO A 311 -2.10 16.41 -2.46
C PRO A 311 -3.26 15.48 -2.84
N PHE A 312 -2.91 14.34 -3.43
CA PHE A 312 -3.81 13.24 -3.81
C PHE A 312 -4.89 13.58 -4.86
N ALA A 313 -4.88 14.80 -5.42
CA ALA A 313 -5.91 15.33 -6.32
C ALA A 313 -6.27 14.42 -7.51
N GLY A 314 -5.28 13.74 -8.09
CA GLY A 314 -5.48 12.85 -9.24
C GLY A 314 -5.76 11.38 -8.90
N ARG A 315 -5.71 10.99 -7.62
CA ARG A 315 -5.59 9.58 -7.21
C ARG A 315 -6.68 9.06 -6.27
N MET A 316 -7.61 9.92 -5.84
CA MET A 316 -8.61 9.55 -4.81
C MET A 316 -9.94 9.02 -5.36
N HIS A 317 -10.16 9.10 -6.68
CA HIS A 317 -11.46 8.80 -7.29
C HIS A 317 -11.52 7.44 -8.00
N SER A 318 -10.42 6.69 -8.05
CA SER A 318 -10.35 5.42 -8.77
C SER A 318 -9.52 4.39 -8.03
N LEU A 319 -9.84 3.10 -8.21
CA LEU A 319 -9.02 2.00 -7.71
C LEU A 319 -7.58 2.08 -8.25
N SER A 320 -7.40 2.49 -9.51
CA SER A 320 -6.07 2.70 -10.08
C SER A 320 -5.29 3.80 -9.34
N GLY A 321 -5.95 4.89 -8.95
CA GLY A 321 -5.35 5.94 -8.13
C GLY A 321 -4.88 5.41 -6.76
N PHE A 322 -5.69 4.60 -6.07
CA PHE A 322 -5.27 3.91 -4.84
C PHE A 322 -4.08 2.98 -5.06
N ALA A 323 -4.05 2.25 -6.18
CA ALA A 323 -2.91 1.41 -6.57
C ALA A 323 -1.64 2.25 -6.64
N GLU A 324 -1.70 3.40 -7.31
CA GLU A 324 -0.56 4.30 -7.48
C GLU A 324 -0.08 4.89 -6.15
N LEU A 325 -0.99 5.16 -5.21
CA LEU A 325 -0.63 5.60 -3.85
C LEU A 325 0.12 4.49 -3.11
N VAL A 326 -0.38 3.26 -3.15
CA VAL A 326 0.30 2.12 -2.50
C VAL A 326 1.64 1.82 -3.18
N ALA A 327 1.66 1.81 -4.52
CA ALA A 327 2.86 1.63 -5.33
C ALA A 327 3.91 2.72 -5.07
N GLY A 328 3.47 3.95 -4.81
CA GLY A 328 4.33 5.07 -4.45
C GLY A 328 4.78 5.08 -3.00
N LEU A 329 4.11 4.36 -2.10
CA LEU A 329 4.42 4.36 -0.66
C LEU A 329 5.35 3.22 -0.23
N TRP A 330 5.12 2.01 -0.74
CA TRP A 330 5.85 0.82 -0.28
C TRP A 330 7.39 0.89 -0.43
N PRO A 331 7.98 1.49 -1.49
CA PRO A 331 9.44 1.49 -1.64
C PRO A 331 10.10 2.28 -0.51
N PHE A 332 9.51 3.42 -0.13
CA PHE A 332 10.05 4.28 0.91
C PHE A 332 9.84 3.69 2.31
N LEU A 333 8.72 2.98 2.54
CA LEU A 333 8.55 2.16 3.74
C LEU A 333 9.61 1.05 3.83
N ALA A 334 9.93 0.40 2.71
CA ALA A 334 10.97 -0.61 2.65
C ALA A 334 12.35 -0.04 2.96
N LEU A 335 12.70 1.11 2.37
CA LEU A 335 13.96 1.80 2.61
C LEU A 335 14.10 2.23 4.08
N ALA A 336 13.03 2.74 4.69
CA ALA A 336 13.02 3.08 6.11
C ALA A 336 13.21 1.85 7.00
N ALA A 337 12.55 0.74 6.67
CA ALA A 337 12.73 -0.52 7.38
C ALA A 337 14.19 -1.01 7.27
N LEU A 338 14.77 -0.99 6.07
CA LEU A 338 16.18 -1.36 5.84
C LEU A 338 17.14 -0.47 6.63
N ALA A 339 16.91 0.84 6.64
CA ALA A 339 17.70 1.79 7.42
C ALA A 339 17.60 1.52 8.93
N GLN A 340 16.41 1.15 9.43
CA GLN A 340 16.20 0.72 10.82
C GLN A 340 16.90 -0.59 11.16
N ALA A 341 17.05 -1.50 10.17
CA ALA A 341 17.74 -2.77 10.34
C ALA A 341 19.27 -2.63 10.31
N GLY A 342 19.79 -1.55 9.71
CA GLY A 342 21.22 -1.23 9.64
C GLY A 342 21.71 -0.20 10.66
N THR A 343 20.83 0.64 11.23
CA THR A 343 21.22 1.74 12.14
C THR A 343 20.23 1.89 13.30
N SER A 344 20.72 2.36 14.46
CA SER A 344 19.91 2.69 15.65
C SER A 344 19.64 4.20 15.80
N PHE A 345 20.25 5.03 14.96
CA PHE A 345 20.46 6.43 15.25
C PHE A 345 19.31 7.31 14.72
N ARG A 346 18.53 7.88 15.65
CA ARG A 346 17.32 8.70 15.37
C ARG A 346 17.57 9.87 14.40
N GLN A 347 18.79 10.40 14.29
CA GLN A 347 19.07 11.49 13.34
C GLN A 347 18.95 11.05 11.87
N HIS A 348 19.14 9.77 11.55
CA HIS A 348 18.88 9.25 10.20
C HIS A 348 17.40 9.32 9.83
N ALA A 349 16.49 9.28 10.81
CA ALA A 349 15.07 9.46 10.56
C ALA A 349 14.78 10.86 9.97
N LEU A 350 15.49 11.89 10.41
CA LEU A 350 15.31 13.26 9.95
C LEU A 350 16.02 13.49 8.61
N TRP A 351 17.31 13.14 8.53
CA TRP A 351 18.12 13.49 7.37
C TRP A 351 17.95 12.52 6.19
N GLY A 352 17.63 11.25 6.44
CA GLY A 352 17.49 10.24 5.38
C GLY A 352 16.25 10.42 4.51
N GLY A 353 15.25 11.18 4.96
CA GLY A 353 14.06 11.50 4.15
C GLY A 353 14.35 12.51 3.04
N ILE A 354 15.32 13.40 3.24
CA ILE A 354 15.70 14.44 2.27
C ILE A 354 16.20 13.86 0.94
N PRO A 355 17.20 12.96 0.90
CA PRO A 355 17.65 12.40 -0.36
C PRO A 355 16.54 11.62 -1.08
N LEU A 356 15.63 10.96 -0.34
CA LEU A 356 14.49 10.26 -0.94
C LEU A 356 13.46 11.22 -1.52
N ALA A 357 13.19 12.34 -0.85
CA ALA A 357 12.35 13.42 -1.38
C ALA A 357 12.99 14.05 -2.63
N LEU A 358 14.30 14.27 -2.63
CA LEU A 358 15.02 14.77 -3.80
C LEU A 358 14.96 13.80 -4.98
N VAL A 359 15.09 12.49 -4.74
CA VAL A 359 14.90 11.47 -5.78
C VAL A 359 13.46 11.50 -6.30
N ALA A 360 12.46 11.59 -5.43
CA ALA A 360 11.06 11.69 -5.84
C ALA A 360 10.80 12.95 -6.69
N VAL A 361 11.34 14.10 -6.29
CA VAL A 361 11.30 15.34 -7.07
C VAL A 361 11.99 15.15 -8.42
N ALA A 362 13.20 14.58 -8.45
CA ALA A 362 13.95 14.36 -9.70
C ALA A 362 13.18 13.44 -10.67
N VAL A 363 12.55 12.39 -10.16
CA VAL A 363 11.68 11.50 -10.95
C VAL A 363 10.48 12.25 -11.52
N GLU A 364 9.78 13.05 -10.72
CA GLU A 364 8.63 13.84 -11.18
C GLU A 364 9.02 14.89 -12.22
N LEU A 365 10.17 15.54 -12.04
CA LEU A 365 10.72 16.50 -12.99
C LEU A 365 11.12 15.80 -14.31
N ALA A 366 11.76 14.64 -14.23
CA ALA A 366 12.15 13.87 -15.40
C ALA A 366 10.94 13.37 -16.22
N GLN A 367 9.80 13.16 -15.57
CA GLN A 367 8.56 12.76 -16.23
C GLN A 367 7.78 13.91 -16.88
N GLN A 368 8.21 15.17 -16.76
CA GLN A 368 7.52 16.31 -17.40
C GLN A 368 7.38 16.17 -18.93
N GLY A 369 8.31 15.45 -19.56
CA GLY A 369 8.30 15.16 -20.99
C GLY A 369 7.26 14.11 -21.43
N VAL A 370 6.64 13.39 -20.50
CA VAL A 370 5.72 12.29 -20.81
C VAL A 370 4.34 12.86 -21.21
N PRO A 371 3.80 12.52 -22.39
CA PRO A 371 2.46 12.96 -22.79
C PRO A 371 1.42 12.52 -21.75
N GLY A 372 0.64 13.49 -21.26
CA GLY A 372 -0.42 13.23 -20.28
C GLY A 372 0.02 13.26 -18.81
N HIS A 373 1.32 13.24 -18.52
CA HIS A 373 1.82 13.37 -17.14
C HIS A 373 1.80 14.83 -16.67
N ARG A 374 1.53 15.03 -15.38
CA ARG A 374 1.71 16.29 -14.65
C ARG A 374 2.48 15.96 -13.37
N PRO A 375 3.59 16.67 -13.06
CA PRO A 375 4.29 16.46 -11.81
C PRO A 375 3.34 16.59 -10.63
N ASP A 376 3.39 15.66 -9.70
CA ASP A 376 2.45 15.61 -8.57
C ASP A 376 3.19 15.57 -7.22
N ILE A 377 2.95 16.59 -6.40
CA ILE A 377 3.51 16.71 -5.04
C ILE A 377 3.22 15.48 -4.18
N THR A 378 2.14 14.76 -4.48
CA THR A 378 1.74 13.52 -3.82
C THR A 378 2.89 12.51 -3.76
N ASN A 379 3.67 12.37 -4.83
CA ASN A 379 4.77 11.40 -4.85
C ASN A 379 5.89 11.76 -3.87
N VAL A 380 6.18 13.05 -3.72
CA VAL A 380 7.15 13.57 -2.76
C VAL A 380 6.65 13.38 -1.32
N LEU A 381 5.36 13.67 -1.08
CA LEU A 381 4.74 13.46 0.23
C LEU A 381 4.71 11.98 0.62
N LEU A 382 4.42 11.08 -0.32
CA LEU A 382 4.50 9.63 -0.09
C LEU A 382 5.92 9.18 0.22
N ALA A 383 6.93 9.75 -0.43
CA ALA A 383 8.33 9.46 -0.12
C ALA A 383 8.71 9.87 1.31
N MET A 384 8.34 11.09 1.69
CA MET A 384 8.59 11.62 3.04
C MET A 384 7.81 10.84 4.11
N ALA A 385 6.52 10.57 3.88
CA ALA A 385 5.68 9.82 4.80
C ALA A 385 6.14 8.36 4.93
N GLY A 386 6.43 7.69 3.82
CA GLY A 386 6.95 6.32 3.79
C GLY A 386 8.29 6.21 4.51
N TRP A 387 9.12 7.26 4.47
CA TRP A 387 10.34 7.30 5.28
C TRP A 387 10.04 7.53 6.77
N ALA A 388 9.32 8.59 7.10
CA ALA A 388 9.20 9.10 8.47
C ALA A 388 8.30 8.25 9.39
N VAL A 389 7.18 7.73 8.86
CA VAL A 389 6.17 7.00 9.66
C VAL A 389 6.76 5.77 10.36
N PRO A 390 7.56 4.91 9.70
CA PRO A 390 8.29 3.84 10.35
C PRO A 390 9.14 4.26 11.55
N TRP A 391 9.85 5.39 11.45
CA TRP A 391 10.72 5.87 12.52
C TRP A 391 9.92 6.41 13.69
N TRP A 392 8.84 7.14 13.39
CA TRP A 392 7.89 7.57 14.41
C TRP A 392 7.27 6.37 15.14
N TRP A 393 6.83 5.35 14.39
CA TRP A 393 6.30 4.10 14.93
C TRP A 393 7.29 3.38 15.86
N ARG A 394 8.57 3.26 15.45
CA ARG A 394 9.61 2.63 16.26
C ARG A 394 9.91 3.42 17.53
N ALA A 395 10.02 4.75 17.44
CA ALA A 395 10.24 5.61 18.60
C ALA A 395 9.10 5.55 19.62
N TYR A 396 7.91 5.16 19.18
CA TYR A 396 6.71 5.04 20.00
C TYR A 396 6.45 3.63 20.55
N GLN A 397 7.30 2.64 20.27
CA GLN A 397 7.21 1.30 20.88
C GLN A 397 7.91 1.32 22.25
N PRO A 398 7.39 0.63 23.28
CA PRO A 398 8.16 0.44 24.52
C PRO A 398 9.48 -0.26 24.15
N GLN A 399 10.61 0.21 24.67
CA GLN A 399 11.76 -0.68 24.80
C GLN A 399 11.28 -1.80 25.72
N GLU A 400 11.13 -3.02 25.21
CA GLU A 400 11.27 -4.18 26.06
C GLU A 400 12.70 -4.07 26.59
N GLU A 401 12.83 -3.59 27.83
CA GLU A 401 14.08 -3.67 28.57
C GLU A 401 14.55 -5.11 28.45
N THR A 402 15.78 -5.26 27.99
CA THR A 402 16.57 -6.47 28.09
C THR A 402 16.77 -6.80 29.56
N ALA A 403 15.73 -7.34 30.20
CA ALA A 403 15.81 -7.99 31.49
C ALA A 403 16.33 -9.41 31.25
N ASP A 404 17.62 -9.52 30.92
CA ASP A 404 18.42 -10.74 31.07
C ASP A 404 19.92 -10.39 30.88
N GLU A 405 20.39 -9.40 31.63
CA GLU A 405 21.79 -9.32 32.02
C GLU A 405 21.84 -9.06 33.53
N ASN A 406 21.84 -10.13 34.30
CA ASN A 406 22.46 -10.10 35.62
C ASN A 406 23.23 -11.42 35.81
N PRO A 407 24.57 -11.41 35.73
CA PRO A 407 25.40 -12.54 36.13
C PRO A 407 25.53 -12.48 37.66
N GLY A 408 24.76 -13.32 38.34
CA GLY A 408 24.93 -13.64 39.76
C GLY A 408 25.54 -15.01 39.90
#